data_AF-A0A8T4C029-F1
#
_entry.id   AF-A0A8T4C029-F1
#
_cell.length_a   1.000
_cell.length_b   1.000
_cell.length_c   1.000
_cell.angle_alpha   90.00
_cell.angle_beta   90.00
_cell.angle_gamma   90.00
#
_symmetry.space_group_name_H-M   'P 1'
#
loop_
_entity.id
_entity.type
_entity.pdbx_description
1 polymer ?
#
loop_
_entity_poly.entity_id
_entity_poly.type
_entity_poly.pdbx_seq_one_letter_code
_entity_poly.pdbx_strand_id
1 'polypeptide(L)'
;MVKATIKDVKIYDVLDLWRRKPRQLKFDDTDVIVVTTKVGKKEVKETFFTCIKPDGTFNIETPNRVSRARRKKLVDFLKHYKFTKNPKDYNLKENIKQWKGKKVEVDKEGYILIL
;
A
#
# COMPACT_ATOMS: atom_id res chain seq x y z
N MET A 1 -7.14 9.47 17.34
CA MET A 1 -6.50 9.47 16.01
C MET A 1 -5.46 10.57 16.00
N VAL A 2 -4.33 10.35 15.35
CA VAL A 2 -3.25 11.33 15.28
C VAL A 2 -2.89 11.57 13.81
N LYS A 3 -2.77 12.83 13.42
CA LYS A 3 -2.30 13.20 12.09
C LYS A 3 -0.82 12.83 11.96
N ALA A 4 -0.51 12.07 10.93
CA ALA A 4 0.82 11.63 10.57
C ALA A 4 1.20 12.17 9.19
N THR A 5 2.49 12.20 8.90
CA THR A 5 2.99 12.50 7.55
C THR A 5 3.70 11.27 7.00
N ILE A 6 3.41 10.91 5.75
CA ILE A 6 4.16 9.87 5.04
C ILE A 6 5.59 10.37 4.87
N LYS A 7 6.53 9.71 5.56
CA LYS A 7 7.96 10.03 5.53
C LYS A 7 8.63 9.38 4.33
N ASP A 8 8.24 8.14 4.02
CA ASP A 8 8.82 7.36 2.94
C ASP A 8 7.80 6.35 2.41
N VAL A 9 7.97 5.96 1.16
CA VAL A 9 7.18 4.90 0.53
C VAL A 9 8.02 4.17 -0.48
N LYS A 10 7.96 2.83 -0.44
CA LYS A 10 8.76 1.97 -1.31
C LYS A 10 7.93 0.80 -1.81
N ILE A 11 8.26 0.39 -3.03
CA ILE A 11 7.75 -0.84 -3.66
C ILE A 11 8.90 -1.84 -3.64
N TYR A 12 8.60 -3.08 -3.25
CA TYR A 12 9.52 -4.20 -3.28
C TYR A 12 8.88 -5.37 -4.02
N ASP A 13 9.70 -6.20 -4.66
CA ASP A 13 9.25 -7.56 -4.95
C ASP A 13 9.10 -8.32 -3.62
N VAL A 14 8.08 -9.18 -3.51
CA VAL A 14 7.89 -10.03 -2.34
C VAL A 14 9.14 -10.88 -2.05
N LEU A 15 9.86 -11.31 -3.08
CA LEU A 15 11.08 -12.10 -2.94
C LEU A 15 12.28 -11.27 -2.46
N ASP A 16 12.27 -9.94 -2.66
CA ASP A 16 13.29 -9.04 -2.10
C ASP A 16 13.15 -8.92 -0.58
N LEU A 17 11.92 -8.98 -0.07
CA LEU A 17 11.63 -8.88 1.36
C LEU A 17 11.72 -10.22 2.09
N TRP A 18 11.40 -11.32 1.41
CA TRP A 18 11.46 -12.65 1.99
C TRP A 18 12.10 -13.65 1.05
N ARG A 19 13.17 -14.30 1.54
CA ARG A 19 13.82 -15.44 0.85
C ARG A 19 12.83 -16.54 0.44
N ARG A 20 11.75 -16.71 1.21
CA ARG A 20 10.61 -17.56 0.85
C ARG A 20 9.32 -16.81 1.11
N LYS A 21 8.45 -16.76 0.10
CA LYS A 21 7.13 -16.14 0.17
C LYS A 21 6.33 -16.66 1.37
N PRO A 22 5.81 -15.78 2.25
CA PRO A 22 4.95 -16.19 3.36
C PRO A 22 3.73 -16.98 2.89
N ARG A 23 3.32 -18.01 3.63
CA ARG A 23 2.22 -18.93 3.24
C ARG A 23 0.87 -18.22 3.01
N GLN A 24 0.68 -17.06 3.63
CA GLN A 24 -0.52 -16.25 3.52
C GLN A 24 -0.55 -15.40 2.24
N LEU A 25 0.57 -15.24 1.54
CA LEU A 25 0.62 -14.54 0.25
C LEU A 25 0.33 -15.53 -0.88
N LYS A 26 -0.60 -15.16 -1.76
CA LYS A 26 -1.01 -16.01 -2.89
C LYS A 26 -0.12 -15.75 -4.09
N PHE A 27 -0.15 -16.63 -5.09
CA PHE A 27 0.73 -16.54 -6.26
C PHE A 27 0.73 -15.14 -6.87
N ASP A 28 -0.43 -14.50 -6.93
CA ASP A 28 -0.71 -13.18 -7.47
C ASP A 28 -0.48 -12.00 -6.49
N ASP A 29 0.16 -12.23 -5.34
CA ASP A 29 0.68 -11.18 -4.47
C ASP A 29 2.20 -11.08 -4.70
N THR A 30 2.63 -10.40 -5.76
CA THR A 30 4.04 -10.33 -6.19
C THR A 30 4.78 -9.13 -5.63
N ASP A 31 4.05 -8.06 -5.31
CA ASP A 31 4.62 -6.78 -4.93
C ASP A 31 4.16 -6.35 -3.54
N VAL A 32 5.04 -5.66 -2.83
CA VAL A 32 4.78 -5.06 -1.52
C VAL A 32 5.03 -3.58 -1.54
N ILE A 33 4.02 -2.81 -1.14
CA ILE A 33 4.14 -1.39 -0.89
C ILE A 33 4.26 -1.16 0.61
N VAL A 34 5.37 -0.59 1.04
CA VAL A 34 5.60 -0.22 2.44
C VAL A 34 5.49 1.29 2.58
N VAL A 35 4.46 1.76 3.27
CA VAL A 35 4.25 3.18 3.60
C VAL A 35 4.76 3.43 5.01
N THR A 36 5.79 4.26 5.15
CA THR A 36 6.34 4.65 6.45
C THR A 36 5.87 6.04 6.81
N THR A 37 5.21 6.18 7.95
CA THR A 37 4.69 7.44 8.49
C THR A 37 5.43 7.81 9.77
N LYS A 38 5.52 9.11 10.03
CA LYS A 38 6.08 9.65 11.28
C LYS A 38 4.96 10.24 12.14
N VAL A 39 4.86 9.76 13.38
CA VAL A 39 3.93 10.25 14.42
C VAL A 39 4.75 10.70 15.62
N GLY A 40 4.99 12.01 15.74
CA GLY A 40 5.91 12.56 16.74
C GLY A 40 7.32 11.96 16.58
N LYS A 41 7.79 11.21 17.59
CA LYS A 41 9.09 10.50 17.57
C LYS A 41 9.00 9.05 17.07
N LYS A 42 7.81 8.51 16.85
CA LYS A 42 7.61 7.11 16.44
C LYS A 42 7.41 6.99 14.94
N GLU A 43 7.82 5.86 14.38
CA GLU A 43 7.50 5.48 13.00
C GLU A 43 6.45 4.37 13.00
N VAL A 44 5.51 4.50 12.07
CA VAL A 44 4.43 3.54 11.85
C VAL A 44 4.49 3.10 10.39
N LYS A 45 4.46 1.78 10.15
CA LYS A 45 4.55 1.18 8.82
C LYS A 45 3.24 0.49 8.48
N GLU A 46 2.67 0.84 7.33
CA GLU A 46 1.55 0.13 6.74
C GLU A 46 2.02 -0.59 5.47
N THR A 47 1.49 -1.78 5.23
CA THR A 47 1.96 -2.64 4.15
C THR A 47 0.80 -3.08 3.27
N PHE A 48 0.90 -2.85 1.97
CA PHE A 48 -0.07 -3.31 0.98
C PHE A 48 0.56 -4.37 0.09
N PHE A 49 -0.18 -5.45 -0.16
CA PHE A 49 0.23 -6.51 -1.09
C PHE A 49 -0.62 -6.43 -2.34
N THR A 50 0.01 -6.52 -3.49
CA THR A 50 -0.64 -6.41 -4.80
C THR A 50 0.17 -7.13 -5.88
N CYS A 51 -0.27 -7.02 -7.13
CA CYS A 51 0.50 -7.38 -8.31
C CYS A 51 0.54 -6.18 -9.24
N ILE A 52 1.73 -5.63 -9.44
CA ILE A 52 1.98 -4.51 -10.34
C ILE A 52 2.24 -5.08 -11.73
N LYS A 53 1.49 -4.58 -12.71
CA LYS A 53 1.62 -4.94 -14.11
C LYS A 53 2.90 -4.34 -14.72
N PRO A 54 3.34 -4.83 -15.88
CA PRO A 54 4.47 -4.23 -16.60
C PRO A 54 4.31 -2.74 -16.88
N ASP A 55 3.08 -2.27 -17.12
CA ASP A 55 2.76 -0.86 -17.37
C ASP A 55 2.81 0.04 -16.10
N GLY A 56 3.07 -0.54 -14.92
CA GLY A 56 3.15 0.17 -13.65
C GLY A 56 1.82 0.37 -12.92
N THR A 57 0.68 0.05 -13.54
CA THR A 57 -0.62 -0.09 -12.87
C THR A 57 -0.68 -1.39 -12.06
N PHE A 58 -1.76 -1.64 -11.32
CA PHE A 58 -1.91 -2.88 -10.55
C PHE A 58 -3.23 -3.59 -10.79
N ASN A 59 -3.23 -4.89 -10.55
CA ASN A 59 -4.41 -5.72 -10.66
C ASN A 59 -5.32 -5.50 -9.45
N ILE A 60 -6.44 -4.81 -9.62
CA ILE A 60 -7.47 -4.68 -8.58
C ILE A 60 -8.24 -6.00 -8.44
N GLU A 61 -8.55 -6.64 -9.58
CA GLU A 61 -9.34 -7.86 -9.63
C GLU A 61 -8.45 -9.11 -9.55
N THR A 62 -8.92 -10.10 -8.79
CA THR A 62 -8.30 -11.42 -8.67
C THR A 62 -9.36 -12.45 -8.30
N PRO A 63 -9.25 -13.70 -8.78
CA PRO A 63 -10.12 -14.79 -8.35
C PRO A 63 -9.95 -15.11 -6.85
N ASN A 64 -8.80 -14.81 -6.24
CA ASN A 64 -8.56 -15.13 -4.83
C ASN A 64 -9.21 -14.11 -3.87
N ARG A 65 -10.09 -14.58 -2.99
CA ARG A 65 -10.81 -13.72 -2.03
C ARG A 65 -9.88 -12.96 -1.08
N VAL A 66 -8.79 -13.56 -0.61
CA VAL A 66 -7.86 -12.94 0.33
C VAL A 66 -7.06 -11.84 -0.35
N SER A 67 -6.51 -12.12 -1.53
CA SER A 67 -5.79 -11.12 -2.33
C SER A 67 -6.70 -9.98 -2.77
N ARG A 68 -7.98 -10.27 -3.08
CA ARG A 68 -9.00 -9.25 -3.37
C ARG A 68 -9.20 -8.30 -2.19
N ALA A 69 -9.26 -8.82 -0.96
CA ALA A 69 -9.40 -7.97 0.23
C ALA A 69 -8.18 -7.05 0.44
N ARG A 70 -6.96 -7.56 0.21
CA ARG A 70 -5.72 -6.75 0.29
C ARG A 70 -5.67 -5.66 -0.77
N ARG A 71 -6.03 -5.99 -2.01
CA ARG A 71 -6.10 -5.02 -3.12
C ARG A 71 -7.20 -3.99 -2.90
N LYS A 72 -8.35 -4.41 -2.37
CA LYS A 72 -9.41 -3.50 -1.93
C LYS A 72 -8.90 -2.54 -0.85
N LYS A 73 -8.15 -3.00 0.15
CA LYS A 73 -7.52 -2.12 1.15
C LYS A 73 -6.62 -1.06 0.51
N LEU A 74 -5.82 -1.44 -0.51
CA LEU A 74 -5.01 -0.47 -1.27
C LEU A 74 -5.87 0.52 -2.06
N VAL A 75 -6.91 0.04 -2.75
CA VAL A 75 -7.85 0.90 -3.49
C VAL A 75 -8.55 1.89 -2.56
N ASP A 76 -9.02 1.42 -1.40
CA ASP A 76 -9.70 2.24 -0.41
C ASP A 76 -8.72 3.28 0.17
N PHE A 77 -7.47 2.92 0.46
CA PHE A 77 -6.41 3.87 0.85
C PHE A 77 -6.18 4.96 -0.21
N LEU A 78 -6.06 4.57 -1.48
CA LEU A 78 -5.84 5.49 -2.61
C LEU A 78 -6.98 6.51 -2.74
N LYS A 79 -8.23 6.05 -2.60
CA LYS A 79 -9.42 6.89 -2.67
C LYS A 79 -9.56 7.78 -1.43
N HIS A 80 -9.43 7.20 -0.24
CA HIS A 80 -9.61 7.87 1.04
C HIS A 80 -8.68 9.09 1.16
N TYR A 81 -7.40 8.92 0.83
CA TYR A 81 -6.41 10.00 0.86
C TYR A 81 -6.29 10.78 -0.46
N LYS A 82 -7.22 10.57 -1.39
CA LYS A 82 -7.36 11.31 -2.66
C LYS A 82 -6.10 11.32 -3.52
N PHE A 83 -5.36 10.20 -3.53
CA PHE A 83 -4.21 10.01 -4.42
C PHE A 83 -4.62 9.89 -5.88
N THR A 84 -5.80 9.33 -6.13
CA THR A 84 -6.41 9.21 -7.46
C THR A 84 -7.92 9.08 -7.34
N LYS A 85 -8.64 9.55 -8.36
CA LYS A 85 -10.08 9.28 -8.52
C LYS A 85 -10.34 7.94 -9.22
N ASN A 86 -9.37 7.45 -9.98
CA ASN A 86 -9.47 6.20 -10.73
C ASN A 86 -8.28 5.29 -10.40
N PRO A 87 -8.42 4.40 -9.40
CA PRO A 87 -7.35 3.47 -9.02
C PRO A 87 -6.98 2.45 -10.09
N LYS A 88 -7.88 2.13 -11.03
CA LYS A 88 -7.63 1.12 -12.06
C LYS A 88 -6.52 1.53 -13.03
N ASP A 89 -6.47 2.82 -13.34
CA ASP A 89 -5.52 3.42 -14.28
C ASP A 89 -4.39 4.16 -13.57
N TYR A 90 -4.28 4.00 -12.24
CA TYR A 90 -3.26 4.68 -11.46
C TYR A 90 -1.92 3.94 -11.57
N ASN A 91 -0.96 4.56 -12.24
CA ASN A 91 0.40 4.04 -12.32
C ASN A 91 1.10 4.21 -10.96
N LEU A 92 1.24 3.12 -10.21
CA LEU A 92 1.88 3.11 -8.91
C LEU A 92 3.37 3.48 -9.03
N LYS A 93 4.10 2.86 -9.97
CA LYS A 93 5.56 3.05 -10.07
C LYS A 93 5.92 4.51 -10.31
N GLU A 94 5.17 5.21 -11.15
CA GLU A 94 5.42 6.62 -11.47
C GLU A 94 4.99 7.56 -10.34
N ASN A 95 3.83 7.30 -9.73
CA ASN A 95 3.21 8.27 -8.82
C ASN A 95 3.53 8.03 -7.34
N ILE A 96 4.10 6.87 -6.97
CA ILE A 96 4.29 6.53 -5.55
C ILE A 96 5.17 7.53 -4.81
N LYS A 97 6.18 8.11 -5.47
CA LYS A 97 7.05 9.13 -4.87
C LYS A 97 6.27 10.37 -4.41
N GLN A 98 5.13 10.66 -5.03
CA GLN A 98 4.27 11.80 -4.69
C GLN A 98 3.51 11.59 -3.37
N TRP A 99 3.50 10.38 -2.81
CA TRP A 99 2.83 10.12 -1.54
C TRP A 99 3.62 10.67 -0.36
N LYS A 100 4.94 10.78 -0.51
CA LYS A 100 5.80 11.39 0.52
C LYS A 100 5.37 12.82 0.79
N GLY A 101 5.27 13.17 2.08
CA GLY A 101 4.80 14.48 2.54
C GLY A 101 3.27 14.60 2.66
N LYS A 102 2.50 13.60 2.22
CA LYS A 102 1.04 13.62 2.36
C LYS A 102 0.64 13.28 3.79
N LYS A 103 -0.43 13.92 4.26
CA LYS A 103 -0.98 13.72 5.61
C LYS A 103 -1.91 12.52 5.60
N VAL A 104 -1.75 11.65 6.58
CA VAL A 104 -2.61 10.49 6.84
C VAL A 104 -3.01 10.44 8.30
N GLU A 105 -3.99 9.61 8.65
CA GLU A 105 -4.43 9.43 10.03
C GLU A 105 -3.97 8.07 10.55
N VAL A 106 -3.44 8.06 11.77
CA VAL A 106 -3.01 6.85 12.45
C VAL A 106 -3.84 6.67 13.72
N ASP A 107 -4.30 5.46 13.98
CA ASP A 107 -5.05 5.12 15.18
C ASP A 107 -4.15 4.92 16.41
N LYS A 108 -4.75 4.51 17.54
CA LYS A 108 -4.01 4.27 18.78
C LYS A 108 -3.15 3.00 18.75
N GLU A 109 -3.48 2.07 17.86
CA GLU A 109 -2.77 0.79 17.70
C GLU A 109 -1.60 0.89 16.73
N GLY A 110 -1.50 2.01 16.00
CA GLY A 110 -0.43 2.26 15.04
C GLY A 110 -0.76 1.75 13.65
N TYR A 111 -2.03 1.72 13.26
CA TYR A 111 -2.46 1.46 11.88
C TYR A 111 -2.85 2.74 11.17
N ILE A 112 -2.57 2.80 9.87
CA ILE A 112 -3.10 3.88 9.03
C ILE A 112 -4.59 3.62 8.83
N LEU A 113 -5.41 4.61 9.15
CA LEU A 113 -6.84 4.53 8.99
C LEU A 113 -7.24 4.62 7.52
N ILE A 114 -8.13 3.72 7.12
CA ILE A 114 -8.70 3.64 5.79
C ILE A 114 -10.20 3.47 6.01
N LEU A 115 -10.96 4.56 5.88
CA LEU A 115 -12.42 4.59 6.07
C LEU A 115 -13.13 4.56 4.72
#